data_AF-A0AAW6E1H1-F1
#
_entry.id   AF-A0AAW6E1H1-F1
#
_cell.length_a   1.000
_cell.length_b   1.000
_cell.length_c   1.000
_cell.angle_alpha   90.00
_cell.angle_beta   90.00
_cell.angle_gamma   90.00
#
_symmetry.space_group_name_H-M   'P 1'
#
loop_
_entity.id
_entity.type
_entity.pdbx_description
1 polymer ?
#
loop_
_entity_poly.entity_id
_entity_poly.type
_entity_poly.pdbx_seq_one_letter_code
_entity_poly.pdbx_strand_id
1 'polypeptide(L)' 'MNDTYRERLEQYLASMLQAKQMLSMGILTPKDYATIDTIMTEKYGISSCSLYRGIDLIYGEFRGNMSHYRGVTQCQEE' A
#
# COMPACT_ATOMS: atom_id res chain seq x y z
N MET A 1 -7.58 2.03 -20.91
CA MET A 1 -6.27 2.26 -20.27
C MET A 1 -5.30 2.58 -21.40
N ASN A 2 -4.68 3.76 -21.44
CA ASN A 2 -3.70 4.08 -22.48
C ASN A 2 -2.40 3.30 -22.22
N ASP A 3 -1.75 2.80 -23.27
CA ASP A 3 -0.52 2.00 -23.12
C ASP A 3 0.58 2.76 -22.38
N THR A 4 0.73 4.05 -22.66
CA THR A 4 1.68 4.94 -21.98
C THR A 4 1.39 5.12 -20.49
N TYR A 5 0.13 5.07 -20.09
CA TYR A 5 -0.25 5.13 -18.68
C TYR A 5 0.07 3.80 -17.98
N ARG A 6 -0.16 2.68 -18.67
CA ARG A 6 0.16 1.34 -18.15
C ARG A 6 1.67 1.18 -17.92
N GLU A 7 2.50 1.63 -18.84
CA GLU A 7 3.97 1.60 -18.69
C GLU A 7 4.45 2.40 -17.47
N ARG A 8 3.92 3.63 -17.28
CA ARG A 8 4.25 4.45 -16.10
C ARG A 8 3.80 3.79 -14.80
N LEU A 9 2.64 3.14 -14.82
CA LEU A 9 2.12 2.40 -13.67
C LEU A 9 3.00 1.20 -13.33
N GLU A 10 3.42 0.42 -14.32
CA GLU A 10 4.32 -0.72 -14.13
C GLU A 10 5.68 -0.30 -13.55
N GLN A 11 6.24 0.82 -14.04
CA GLN A 11 7.48 1.39 -13.50
C GLN A 11 7.33 1.88 -12.06
N TYR A 12 6.21 2.53 -11.74
CA TYR A 12 5.86 2.92 -10.37
C TYR A 12 5.77 1.69 -9.46
N LEU A 13 5.02 0.66 -9.86
CA LEU A 13 4.83 -0.56 -9.06
C LEU A 13 6.14 -1.32 -8.84
N ALA A 14 6.99 -1.43 -9.86
CA ALA A 14 8.32 -2.04 -9.72
C ALA A 14 9.20 -1.30 -8.70
N SER A 15 9.17 0.04 -8.75
CA SER A 15 9.92 0.88 -7.81
C SER A 15 9.40 0.73 -6.37
N MET A 16 8.08 0.70 -6.21
CA MET A 16 7.42 0.54 -4.90
C MET A 16 7.58 -0.86 -4.31
N LEU A 17 7.67 -1.90 -5.15
CA LEU A 17 7.94 -3.27 -4.69
C LEU A 17 9.30 -3.36 -3.99
N GLN A 18 10.33 -2.74 -4.57
CA GLN A 18 11.66 -2.66 -3.96
C GLN A 18 11.61 -1.90 -2.62
N ALA A 19 10.94 -0.75 -2.58
CA ALA A 19 10.78 0.03 -1.35
C ALA A 19 10.04 -0.77 -0.26
N LYS A 20 9.04 -1.57 -0.63
CA LYS A 20 8.29 -2.44 0.29
C LYS A 20 9.17 -3.56 0.85
N GLN A 21 10.04 -4.15 0.04
CA GLN A 21 11.01 -5.13 0.50
C GLN A 21 11.99 -4.50 1.49
N MET A 22 12.51 -3.31 1.18
CA MET A 22 13.41 -2.57 2.08
C MET A 22 12.71 -2.20 3.41
N LEU A 23 11.42 -1.87 3.37
CA LEU A 23 10.60 -1.67 4.58
C LEU A 23 10.46 -2.97 5.39
N SER A 24 10.18 -4.11 4.75
CA SER A 24 10.09 -5.41 5.45
C SER A 24 11.41 -5.87 6.07
N MET A 25 12.53 -5.47 5.48
CA MET A 25 13.88 -5.72 6.01
C MET A 25 14.28 -4.72 7.11
N GLY A 26 13.45 -3.72 7.41
CA GLY A 26 13.75 -2.66 8.38
C GLY A 26 14.82 -1.65 7.93
N ILE A 27 15.17 -1.63 6.65
CA ILE A 27 16.13 -0.67 6.07
C ILE A 27 15.49 0.72 5.98
N LEU A 28 14.19 0.77 5.67
CA LEU A 28 13.41 1.99 5.61
C LEU A 28 12.46 2.06 6.80
N THR A 29 12.23 3.27 7.30
CA THR A 29 11.11 3.51 8.22
C THR A 29 9.81 3.68 7.42
N PRO A 30 8.64 3.49 8.06
CA PRO A 30 7.35 3.79 7.41
C PRO A 30 7.26 5.23 6.89
N LYS A 31 7.94 6.18 7.55
CA LYS A 31 8.02 7.58 7.11
C LYS A 31 8.80 7.72 5.82
N ASP A 32 9.96 7.07 5.72
CA ASP A 32 10.78 7.08 4.50
C ASP A 32 10.03 6.44 3.33
N TYR A 33 9.30 5.34 3.59
CA TYR A 33 8.46 4.69 2.60
C TYR A 33 7.37 5.64 2.05
N ALA A 34 6.70 6.41 2.92
CA ALA A 34 5.71 7.40 2.50
C ALA A 34 6.32 8.57 1.69
N THR A 35 7.54 8.99 2.04
CA THR A 35 8.28 9.99 1.26
C THR A 35 8.64 9.46 -0.13
N ILE A 36 9.13 8.22 -0.21
CA ILE A 36 9.45 7.56 -1.49
C ILE A 36 8.18 7.43 -2.35
N ASP A 37 7.05 7.03 -1.75
CA ASP A 37 5.78 6.93 -2.47
C ASP A 37 5.38 8.27 -3.10
N THR A 38 5.47 9.37 -2.34
CA THR A 38 5.17 10.72 -2.83
C THR A 38 6.05 11.08 -4.02
N ILE A 39 7.37 10.90 -3.90
CA ILE A 39 8.34 11.19 -4.97
C ILE A 39 8.06 10.34 -6.22
N MET A 40 7.74 9.05 -6.05
CA MET A 40 7.46 8.16 -7.18
C MET A 40 6.13 8.51 -7.87
N THR A 41 5.11 8.93 -7.11
CA THR A 41 3.85 9.38 -7.72
C THR A 41 4.02 10.64 -8.56
N GLU A 42 4.81 11.61 -8.08
CA GLU A 42 5.14 12.81 -8.85
C GLU A 42 5.95 12.47 -10.09
N LYS A 43 6.97 11.61 -9.96
CA LYS A 43 7.85 11.19 -11.07
C LYS A 43 7.09 10.51 -12.21
N TYR A 44 6.19 9.58 -11.89
CA TYR A 44 5.45 8.82 -12.90
C TYR A 44 4.08 9.41 -13.25
N GLY A 45 3.71 10.54 -12.63
CA GLY A 45 2.43 11.21 -12.86
C GLY A 45 1.22 10.37 -12.44
N ILE A 46 1.39 9.56 -11.40
CA ILE A 46 0.30 8.74 -10.85
C ILE A 46 -0.53 9.63 -9.92
N SER A 47 -1.85 9.65 -10.14
CA SER A 47 -2.76 10.40 -9.27
C SER A 47 -2.60 9.95 -7.82
N SER A 48 -2.62 10.92 -6.90
CA SER A 48 -2.60 10.65 -5.47
C SER A 48 -3.79 9.81 -5.00
N CYS A 49 -4.89 9.80 -5.76
CA CYS A 49 -6.09 9.00 -5.51
C CYS A 49 -6.12 7.67 -6.31
N SER A 50 -5.00 7.26 -6.90
CA SER A 50 -4.94 6.01 -7.67
C SER A 50 -5.12 4.79 -6.77
N LEU A 51 -6.02 3.88 -7.17
CA LEU A 51 -6.23 2.58 -6.52
C LEU A 51 -4.97 1.71 -6.47
N TYR A 52 -4.00 1.98 -7.33
CA TYR A 52 -2.74 1.25 -7.41
C TYR A 52 -1.65 1.78 -6.46
N ARG A 53 -1.91 2.88 -5.75
CA ARG A 53 -1.01 3.29 -4.67
C ARG A 53 -1.05 2.24 -3.58
N GLY A 54 0.05 2.09 -2.85
CA GLY A 54 0.15 1.24 -1.66
C GLY A 54 -0.69 1.75 -0.48
N ILE A 55 -1.85 2.36 -0.75
CA ILE A 55 -2.85 2.69 0.24
C ILE A 55 -3.32 1.37 0.86
N ASP A 56 -3.13 1.29 2.16
CA ASP A 56 -3.43 0.15 3.02
C ASP A 56 -4.95 -0.14 3.14
N LEU A 57 -5.79 0.37 2.25
CA LEU A 57 -7.22 0.05 2.21
C LEU A 57 -7.49 -1.35 1.65
N ILE A 58 -6.58 -1.88 0.81
CA ILE A 58 -6.67 -3.25 0.30
C ILE A 58 -5.78 -4.21 1.13
N TYR A 59 -4.69 -3.69 1.70
CA TYR A 59 -3.72 -4.47 2.49
C TYR A 59 -3.94 -4.43 4.01
N GLY A 60 -4.79 -3.52 4.49
CA GLY A 60 -5.10 -3.38 5.90
C GLY A 60 -5.74 -4.66 6.43
N GLU A 61 -5.42 -4.99 7.68
CA GLU A 61 -5.96 -6.15 8.40
C GLU A 61 -7.48 -6.13 8.56
N PHE A 62 -8.18 -5.08 8.10
CA PHE A 62 -9.61 -5.10 7.79
C PHE A 62 -9.89 -6.00 6.57
N ARG A 63 -9.54 -7.28 6.70
CA ARG A 63 -10.22 -8.33 5.97
C ARG A 63 -11.70 -8.18 6.34
N GLY A 64 -12.52 -7.75 5.38
CA GLY A 64 -13.98 -7.85 5.47
C GLY A 64 -14.46 -9.28 5.76
N ASN A 65 -13.57 -10.28 5.67
CA ASN A 65 -13.68 -11.55 6.38
C ASN A 65 -13.11 -11.44 7.79
N MET A 66 -13.86 -10.78 8.68
CA MET A 66 -13.69 -10.97 10.11
C MET A 66 -14.14 -12.39 10.41
N SER A 67 -13.21 -13.27 10.75
CA SER A 67 -13.58 -14.60 11.23
C SER A 67 -14.47 -14.43 12.47
N HIS A 68 -15.59 -15.15 12.54
CA HIS A 68 -16.67 -15.03 13.54
C HIS A 68 -16.19 -14.91 15.01
N TYR A 69 -14.98 -15.37 15.32
CA TYR A 69 -14.42 -15.40 16.67
C TYR A 69 -13.67 -14.14 17.14
N ARG A 70 -13.29 -13.19 16.28
CA ARG A 70 -12.46 -12.05 16.74
C ARG A 70 -13.24 -10.87 17.32
N GLY A 71 -14.44 -10.58 16.79
CA GLY A 71 -15.27 -9.46 17.27
C GLY A 71 -16.17 -9.79 18.45
N VAL A 72 -16.53 -11.06 18.66
CA VAL A 72 -17.52 -11.48 19.66
C VAL A 72 -16.88 -11.72 21.04
N THR A 73 -15.65 -12.23 21.08
CA THR A 73 -15.01 -12.65 22.33
C THR A 73 -14.61 -11.47 23.22
N GLN A 74 -14.35 -10.29 22.65
CA GLN A 74 -14.03 -9.07 23.42
C GLN A 74 -15.26 -8.44 24.10
N CYS A 75 -16.48 -8.86 23.75
CA CYS A 75 -17.72 -8.33 24.34
C CYS A 75 -18.36 -9.26 25.39
N GLN A 76 -17.66 -10.33 25.80
CA GLN A 76 -18.16 -11.31 26.78
C GLN A 76 -17.44 -11.26 28.13
N GLU A 77 -16.47 -10.36 28.29
CA GLU A 77 -15.86 -10.05 29.58
C GLU A 77 -16.51 -8.77 30.15
N GLU A 78 -17.77 -8.89 30.58
CA GLU A 78 -18.41 -8.02 31.58
C GLU A 78 -19.11 -8.88 32.64
#